data_AF-A0A355GT26-F1
#
_entry.id   AF-A0A355GT26-F1
#
_cell.length_a   1.000
_cell.length_b   1.000
_cell.length_c   1.000
_cell.angle_alpha   90.00
_cell.angle_beta   90.00
_cell.angle_gamma   90.00
#
_symmetry.space_group_name_H-M   'P 1'
#
loop_
_entity.id
_entity.type
_entity.pdbx_description
1 polymer ?
#
loop_
_entity_poly.entity_id
_entity_poly.type
_entity_poly.pdbx_seq_one_letter_code
_entity_poly.pdbx_strand_id
1 'polypeptide(L)' 'IAHEIKNGKLTGKIYKNPIYTGITPKFWGSCDGVGNEKHWILYGVPNCGKGQPGQVAHVGHGSAPARFRNVKVGVEDVK' A
#
# COMPACT_ATOMS: atom_id res chain seq x y z
N ILE A 1 -0.87 1.03 -11.05
CA ILE A 1 -0.09 2.20 -11.52
C ILE A 1 0.34 3.02 -10.31
N ALA A 2 1.43 3.80 -10.41
CA ALA A 2 1.82 4.78 -9.40
C ALA A 2 2.20 6.10 -10.08
N HIS A 3 2.08 7.22 -9.35
CA HIS A 3 2.41 8.55 -9.84
C HIS A 3 3.58 9.15 -9.06
N GLU A 4 4.51 9.79 -9.76
CA GLU A 4 5.63 10.48 -9.11
C GLU A 4 5.16 11.80 -8.48
N ILE A 5 5.61 12.04 -7.24
CA ILE A 5 5.44 13.32 -6.55
C ILE A 5 6.83 13.94 -6.34
N LYS A 6 7.00 15.20 -6.73
CA LYS A 6 8.19 16.02 -6.42
C LYS A 6 7.75 17.38 -5.90
N ASN A 7 8.39 17.88 -4.85
CA ASN A 7 8.09 19.18 -4.23
C ASN A 7 6.59 19.36 -3.92
N GLY A 8 5.94 18.28 -3.44
CA GLY A 8 4.52 18.29 -3.09
C GLY A 8 3.54 18.26 -4.26
N LYS A 9 4.00 18.07 -5.51
CA LYS A 9 3.14 18.05 -6.71
C LYS A 9 3.34 16.79 -7.54
N LEU A 10 2.27 16.33 -8.18
CA LEU A 10 2.36 15.28 -9.20
C LEU A 10 3.14 15.80 -10.40
N THR A 11 4.11 15.02 -10.88
CA THR A 11 4.95 15.43 -12.02
C THR A 11 4.36 15.02 -13.37
N GLY A 12 3.30 14.20 -13.37
CA GLY A 12 2.75 13.57 -14.57
C GLY A 12 3.47 12.27 -14.96
N LYS A 13 4.61 11.93 -14.35
CA LYS A 13 5.29 10.65 -14.58
C LYS A 13 4.52 9.50 -13.93
N ILE A 14 4.25 8.46 -14.72
CA ILE A 14 3.50 7.27 -14.31
C ILE A 14 4.42 6.05 -14.33
N TYR A 15 4.36 5.26 -13.26
CA TYR A 15 5.01 3.94 -13.16
C TYR A 15 3.96 2.83 -13.32
N LYS A 16 4.25 1.84 -14.16
CA LYS A 16 3.42 0.63 -14.32
C LYS A 16 3.88 -0.42 -13.32
N ASN A 17 2.95 -1.25 -12.85
CA ASN A 17 3.20 -2.38 -11.94
C ASN A 17 4.10 -2.02 -10.74
N PRO A 18 3.73 -1.01 -9.92
CA PRO A 18 4.52 -0.67 -8.76
C PRO A 18 4.49 -1.81 -7.73
N ILE A 19 5.67 -2.26 -7.31
CA ILE A 19 5.84 -3.26 -6.26
C ILE A 19 6.67 -2.61 -5.15
N TYR A 20 6.32 -2.87 -3.90
CA TYR A 20 7.10 -2.46 -2.74
C TYR A 20 7.34 -3.66 -1.83
N THR A 21 8.41 -3.60 -1.03
CA THR A 21 8.75 -4.67 -0.09
C THR A 21 9.38 -4.09 1.18
N GLY A 22 9.33 -4.86 2.27
CA GLY A 22 9.91 -4.46 3.55
C GLY A 22 9.66 -5.47 4.67
N ILE A 23 10.37 -5.29 5.77
CA ILE A 23 10.17 -6.06 7.01
C ILE A 23 9.02 -5.40 7.77
N THR A 24 7.98 -6.17 8.14
CA THR A 24 6.71 -5.65 8.67
C THR A 24 6.89 -4.61 9.80
N PRO A 25 7.63 -4.86 10.90
CA PRO A 25 7.85 -3.84 11.91
C PRO A 25 8.54 -2.56 11.40
N LYS A 26 9.50 -2.69 10.47
CA LYS A 26 10.22 -1.53 9.91
C LYS A 26 9.33 -0.72 8.98
N PHE A 27 8.52 -1.40 8.17
CA PHE A 27 7.58 -0.76 7.25
C PHE A 27 6.51 0.03 8.03
N TRP A 28 5.85 -0.61 8.99
CA TRP A 28 4.83 0.08 9.79
C TRP A 28 5.44 1.16 10.69
N GLY A 29 6.66 0.93 11.21
CA GLY A 29 7.41 1.94 11.95
C GLY A 29 7.86 3.15 11.12
N SER A 30 7.82 3.09 9.79
CA SER A 30 8.12 4.23 8.91
C SER A 30 6.89 5.05 8.51
N CYS A 31 5.71 4.70 9.01
CA CYS A 31 4.49 5.48 8.83
C CYS A 31 4.56 6.77 9.66
N ASP A 32 4.56 7.92 8.99
CA ASP A 32 4.67 9.24 9.65
C ASP A 32 3.50 10.17 9.33
N GLY A 33 2.43 9.64 8.75
CA GLY A 33 1.22 10.40 8.48
C GLY A 33 0.08 9.52 7.99
N VAL A 34 -1.12 9.78 8.51
CA VAL A 34 -2.37 9.11 8.11
C VAL A 34 -3.40 10.20 7.80
N GLY A 35 -4.13 10.02 6.70
CA GLY A 35 -5.23 10.90 6.33
C GLY A 35 -6.33 10.90 7.39
N ASN A 36 -7.04 12.02 7.50
CA ASN A 36 -8.15 12.14 8.44
C ASN A 36 -9.38 11.32 8.01
N GLU A 37 -10.41 11.32 8.86
CA GLU A 37 -11.65 10.57 8.68
C GLU A 37 -12.37 10.86 7.36
N LYS A 38 -12.21 12.08 6.81
CA LYS A 38 -12.82 12.48 5.54
C LYS A 38 -12.28 11.70 4.34
N HIS A 39 -11.10 11.11 4.46
CA HIS A 39 -10.45 10.33 3.41
C HIS A 39 -10.49 8.81 3.70
N TRP A 40 -11.13 8.39 4.79
CA TRP A 40 -11.26 6.98 5.11
C TRP A 40 -12.30 6.33 4.20
N ILE A 41 -11.96 5.16 3.66
CA ILE A 41 -12.84 4.38 2.78
C ILE A 41 -12.78 2.91 3.21
N LEU A 42 -13.94 2.23 3.19
CA LEU A 42 -14.01 0.78 3.34
C LEU A 42 -13.77 0.10 1.98
N TYR A 43 -12.65 -0.61 1.86
CA TYR A 43 -12.35 -1.41 0.67
C TYR A 43 -12.83 -2.85 0.90
N GLY A 44 -13.90 -3.23 0.20
CA GLY A 44 -14.41 -4.60 0.20
C GLY A 44 -13.59 -5.49 -0.72
N VAL A 45 -13.26 -6.71 -0.27
CA VAL A 45 -12.70 -7.77 -1.11
C VAL A 45 -13.58 -9.02 -1.01
N PRO A 46 -13.86 -9.71 -2.13
CA PRO A 46 -14.80 -10.83 -2.15
C PRO A 46 -14.26 -12.08 -1.41
N ASN A 47 -12.96 -12.11 -1.11
CA ASN A 47 -12.32 -13.19 -0.38
C ASN A 47 -11.12 -12.68 0.43
N CYS A 48 -10.75 -13.42 1.47
CA CYS A 48 -9.61 -13.09 2.32
C CYS A 48 -8.26 -13.57 1.78
N GLY A 49 -8.26 -14.44 0.75
CA GLY A 49 -7.05 -15.01 0.15
C GLY A 49 -6.18 -15.83 1.12
N LYS A 50 -6.73 -16.28 2.25
CA LYS A 50 -6.02 -16.99 3.33
C LYS A 50 -6.42 -18.48 3.37
N GLY A 51 -5.47 -19.32 3.79
CA GLY A 51 -5.71 -20.73 4.12
C GLY A 51 -5.15 -21.73 3.11
N GLN A 52 -4.72 -22.89 3.62
CA GLN A 52 -4.45 -24.10 2.85
C GLN A 52 -4.99 -25.30 3.67
N PRO A 53 -6.17 -25.87 3.33
CA PRO A 53 -7.01 -25.57 2.17
C PRO A 53 -7.66 -24.18 2.24
N GLY A 54 -7.91 -23.58 1.07
CA GLY A 54 -8.43 -22.22 0.96
C GLY A 54 -9.82 -22.06 1.57
N GLN A 55 -10.00 -21.02 2.38
CA GLN A 55 -11.30 -20.65 2.95
C GLN A 55 -11.76 -19.32 2.35
N VAL A 56 -13.07 -19.20 2.08
CA VAL A 56 -13.67 -17.98 1.55
C VAL A 56 -14.48 -17.30 2.63
N ALA A 57 -14.18 -16.03 2.88
CA ALA A 57 -14.97 -15.15 3.72
C ALA A 57 -15.01 -13.76 3.09
N HIS A 58 -16.18 -13.11 3.15
CA HIS A 58 -16.29 -11.69 2.84
C HIS A 58 -15.49 -10.91 3.87
N VAL A 59 -14.50 -10.15 3.42
CA VAL A 59 -13.70 -9.30 4.29
C VAL A 59 -13.57 -7.91 3.69
N GLY A 60 -13.36 -6.92 4.55
CA GLY A 60 -13.13 -5.55 4.15
C GLY A 60 -12.00 -4.95 4.98
N HIS A 61 -11.28 -3.99 4.40
CA HIS A 61 -10.25 -3.23 5.08
C HIS A 61 -10.57 -1.75 4.96
N GLY A 62 -10.84 -1.10 6.09
CA GLY A 62 -10.93 0.35 6.16
C GLY A 62 -9.54 0.96 6.10
N SER A 63 -9.31 1.89 5.19
CA SER A 63 -8.04 2.62 5.13
C SER A 63 -8.23 4.06 4.69
N ALA A 64 -7.41 4.94 5.24
CA ALA A 64 -7.14 6.26 4.68
C ALA A 64 -5.79 6.23 3.94
N PRO A 65 -5.48 7.22 3.08
CA PRO A 65 -4.14 7.41 2.56
C PRO A 65 -3.13 7.56 3.70
N ALA A 66 -1.98 6.91 3.60
CA ALA A 66 -0.91 6.97 4.60
C ALA A 66 0.45 7.21 3.93
N ARG A 67 1.35 7.88 4.64
CA ARG A 67 2.70 8.18 4.18
C ARG A 67 3.71 7.29 4.91
N PHE A 68 4.48 6.54 4.12
CA PHE A 68 5.54 5.68 4.60
C PHE A 68 6.88 6.20 4.08
N ARG A 69 7.86 6.32 4.97
CA ARG A 69 9.20 6.82 4.63
C ARG A 69 10.14 5.69 4.23
N ASN A 70 11.00 5.99 3.27
CA ASN A 70 12.12 5.13 2.87
C ASN A 70 11.70 3.69 2.54
N VAL A 71 10.51 3.52 1.96
CA VAL A 71 10.02 2.23 1.49
C VAL A 71 10.75 1.89 0.19
N LYS A 72 11.29 0.68 0.13
CA LYS A 72 11.87 0.15 -1.09
C LYS A 72 10.77 -0.15 -2.11
N VAL A 73 10.92 0.44 -3.30
CA VAL A 73 10.02 0.24 -4.44
C VAL A 73 10.83 -0.38 -5.58
N GLY A 74 10.28 -1.41 -6.22
CA GLY A 74 10.98 -2.26 -7.18
C GLY A 74 11.55 -3.52 -6.54
N VAL A 75 11.85 -4.52 -7.37
CA VAL A 75 12.29 -5.87 -6.96
C VAL A 75 13.50 -6.37 -7.75
N GLU A 76 14.26 -5.48 -8.41
CA GLU A 76 15.41 -5.88 -9.24
C GLU A 76 16.49 -6.67 -8.47
N ASP A 77 16.56 -6.49 -7.16
CA ASP A 77 17.49 -7.15 -6.24
C ASP A 77 16.86 -8.31 -5.46
N VAL A 78 15.60 -8.65 -5.71
CA VAL A 78 14.96 -9.88 -5.22
C VAL A 78 15.14 -10.94 -6.32
N LYS A 79 16.25 -11.69 -6.25
CA LYS A 79 16.50 -12.87 -7.09
C LYS A 79 15.60 -14.03 -6.68
#